data_AF-A0A4Z1CDG5-F1
#
_entry.id   AF-A0A4Z1CDG5-F1
#
_cell.length_a   1.000
_cell.length_b   1.000
_cell.length_c   1.000
_cell.angle_alpha   90.00
_cell.angle_beta   90.00
_cell.angle_gamma   90.00
#
_symmetry.space_group_name_H-M   'P 1'
#
loop_
_entity.id
_entity.type
_entity.pdbx_description
1 polymer ?
#
loop_
_entity_poly.entity_id
_entity_poly.type
_entity_poly.pdbx_seq_one_letter_code
_entity_poly.pdbx_strand_id
1 'polypeptide(L)'
;IAWWALDFPFMQRHTKDQIARNPSLKGRDIEATRAACEKFRFTPVTIFNFMEGTRFTPAKQSAQKSPYRHLLKPRAGGTAVVLEAMGDSLTTMLDVTIVYP
;
A
#
# COMPACT_ATOMS: atom_id res chain seq x y z
N ILE A 1 -8.30 3.30 -15.64
CA ILE A 1 -8.48 2.33 -16.75
C ILE A 1 -7.15 1.66 -17.10
N ALA A 2 -6.05 2.41 -17.32
CA ALA A 2 -4.72 1.84 -17.62
C ALA A 2 -4.19 0.83 -16.57
N TRP A 3 -4.38 1.10 -15.27
CA TRP A 3 -3.90 0.22 -14.19
C TRP A 3 -4.61 -1.15 -14.13
N TRP A 4 -5.86 -1.23 -14.59
CA TRP A 4 -6.63 -2.48 -14.63
C TRP A 4 -6.13 -3.41 -15.75
N ALA A 5 -5.63 -2.83 -16.84
CA ALA A 5 -5.06 -3.56 -17.98
C ALA A 5 -3.65 -4.13 -17.73
N LEU A 6 -3.01 -3.72 -16.63
CA LEU A 6 -1.66 -4.14 -16.24
C LEU A 6 -1.68 -5.18 -15.10
N ASP A 7 -2.84 -5.77 -14.81
CA ASP A 7 -3.05 -6.78 -13.76
C ASP A 7 -2.64 -6.34 -12.34
N PHE A 8 -2.43 -5.05 -12.08
CA PHE A 8 -1.98 -4.59 -10.77
C PHE A 8 -3.01 -4.90 -9.68
N PRO A 9 -2.61 -5.55 -8.57
CA PRO A 9 -3.52 -5.89 -7.49
C PRO A 9 -3.99 -4.61 -6.81
N PHE A 10 -5.28 -4.29 -6.95
CA PHE A 10 -5.91 -3.25 -6.17
C PHE A 10 -6.17 -3.79 -4.76
N MET A 11 -5.33 -3.41 -3.80
CA MET A 11 -5.58 -3.72 -2.39
C MET A 11 -6.88 -3.04 -1.96
N GLN A 12 -7.85 -3.83 -1.46
CA GLN A 12 -9.15 -3.28 -1.08
C GLN A 12 -9.04 -2.61 0.28
N ARG A 13 -9.39 -1.33 0.34
CA ARG A 13 -9.30 -0.56 1.57
C ARG A 13 -10.54 -0.81 2.44
N HIS A 14 -10.54 -1.90 3.20
CA HIS A 14 -11.62 -2.18 4.15
C HIS A 14 -11.56 -1.23 5.36
N THR A 15 -12.70 -0.61 5.70
CA THR A 15 -12.81 0.23 6.90
C THR A 15 -12.88 -0.62 8.16
N LYS A 16 -12.55 -0.03 9.33
CA LYS A 16 -12.65 -0.73 10.62
C LYS A 16 -14.05 -1.30 10.86
N ASP A 17 -15.08 -0.57 10.47
CA ASP A 17 -16.49 -0.99 10.61
C ASP A 17 -16.84 -2.17 9.68
N GLN A 18 -16.25 -2.23 8.49
CA GLN A 18 -16.43 -3.35 7.56
C GLN A 18 -15.74 -4.61 8.07
N ILE A 19 -14.53 -4.48 8.63
CA ILE A 19 -13.79 -5.59 9.24
C ILE A 19 -14.51 -6.11 10.50
N ALA A 20 -15.07 -5.20 11.32
CA ALA A 20 -15.83 -5.59 12.50
C ALA A 20 -17.10 -6.37 12.16
N ARG A 21 -17.76 -6.03 11.04
CA ARG A 21 -18.96 -6.73 10.55
C ARG A 21 -18.64 -8.07 9.87
N ASN A 22 -17.46 -8.22 9.28
CA ASN A 22 -17.04 -9.47 8.69
C ASN A 22 -15.55 -9.73 8.92
N PRO A 23 -15.20 -10.47 9.99
CA PRO A 23 -13.81 -10.80 10.33
C PRO A 23 -13.08 -11.56 9.22
N SER A 24 -13.78 -12.26 8.33
CA SER A 24 -13.17 -12.99 7.19
C SER A 24 -12.57 -12.06 6.12
N LEU A 25 -12.89 -10.76 6.15
CA LEU A 25 -12.24 -9.75 5.32
C LEU A 25 -10.82 -9.43 5.81
N LYS A 26 -10.50 -9.77 7.06
CA LYS A 26 -9.17 -9.62 7.64
C LYS A 26 -8.25 -10.74 7.13
N GLY A 27 -7.54 -10.47 6.04
CA GLY A 27 -6.55 -11.41 5.45
C GLY A 27 -6.83 -11.80 4.00
N ARG A 28 -8.02 -11.51 3.46
CA ARG A 28 -8.35 -11.76 2.05
C ARG A 28 -7.47 -10.99 1.06
N ASP A 29 -6.98 -9.81 1.47
CA ASP A 29 -6.01 -9.03 0.70
C ASP A 29 -4.65 -9.75 0.57
N ILE A 30 -4.27 -10.59 1.54
CA ILE A 30 -2.96 -11.26 1.55
C ILE A 30 -2.94 -12.38 0.50
N GLU A 31 -3.98 -13.20 0.44
CA GLU A 31 -4.09 -14.29 -0.55
C GLU A 31 -4.18 -13.75 -1.98
N ALA A 32 -5.00 -12.71 -2.19
CA ALA A 32 -5.11 -12.04 -3.48
C ALA A 32 -3.77 -11.42 -3.91
N THR A 33 -3.03 -10.83 -2.96
CA THR A 33 -1.70 -10.27 -3.26
C THR A 33 -0.69 -11.38 -3.55
N ARG A 34 -0.72 -12.51 -2.85
CA ARG A 34 0.17 -13.64 -3.11
C ARG A 34 -0.02 -14.23 -4.50
N ALA A 35 -1.27 -14.44 -4.93
CA ALA A 35 -1.59 -14.92 -6.27
C ALA A 35 -1.17 -13.93 -7.37
N ALA A 36 -1.27 -12.63 -7.11
CA ALA A 36 -0.78 -11.61 -8.03
C ALA A 36 0.77 -11.63 -8.10
N CYS A 37 1.45 -11.74 -6.95
CA CYS A 37 2.90 -11.79 -6.87
C CYS A 37 3.52 -13.02 -7.55
N GLU A 38 2.85 -14.17 -7.57
CA GLU A 38 3.31 -15.34 -8.35
C GLU A 38 3.36 -15.05 -9.85
N LYS A 39 2.38 -14.32 -10.40
CA LYS A 39 2.39 -13.91 -11.82
C LYS A 39 3.50 -12.90 -12.12
N PHE A 40 3.86 -12.07 -11.14
CA PHE A 40 4.89 -11.04 -11.31
C PHE A 40 6.33 -11.54 -11.12
N ARG A 41 6.51 -12.76 -10.61
CA ARG A 41 7.86 -13.32 -10.38
C ARG A 41 8.70 -13.42 -11.67
N PHE A 42 8.07 -13.54 -12.83
CA PHE A 42 8.73 -13.70 -14.12
C PHE A 42 8.63 -12.48 -15.04
N THR A 43 7.99 -11.40 -14.59
CA THR A 43 7.77 -10.18 -15.39
C THR A 43 8.35 -8.98 -14.67
N PRO A 44 9.14 -8.11 -15.33
CA PRO A 44 9.63 -6.89 -14.69
C PRO A 44 8.44 -5.98 -14.38
N VAL A 45 8.15 -5.78 -13.09
CA VAL A 45 7.07 -4.91 -12.62
C VAL A 45 7.61 -3.82 -11.72
N THR A 46 6.95 -2.66 -11.74
CA THR A 46 7.20 -1.57 -10.79
C THR A 46 6.03 -1.48 -9.83
N ILE A 47 6.33 -1.48 -8.53
CA ILE A 47 5.31 -1.38 -7.48
C ILE A 47 5.35 0.02 -6.90
N PHE A 48 4.20 0.67 -6.89
CA PHE A 48 4.02 1.97 -6.27
C PHE A 48 3.26 1.82 -4.96
N ASN A 49 3.84 2.33 -3.88
CA ASN A 49 3.21 2.34 -2.58
C ASN A 49 3.11 3.76 -2.02
N PHE A 50 1.91 4.15 -1.62
CA PHE A 50 1.63 5.44 -1.01
C PHE A 50 1.66 5.28 0.51
N MET A 51 2.81 5.56 1.11
CA MET A 51 3.09 5.31 2.52
C MET A 51 2.10 6.01 3.47
N GLU A 52 1.67 7.23 3.18
CA GLU A 52 0.67 7.95 4.01
C GLU A 52 -0.76 7.46 3.76
N GLY A 53 -0.99 6.74 2.66
CA GLY A 53 -2.26 6.18 2.23
C GLY A 53 -3.37 7.19 1.91
N THR A 54 -3.17 8.48 2.18
CA THR A 54 -4.11 9.57 1.83
C THR A 54 -3.33 10.85 1.60
N ARG A 55 -3.94 11.80 0.89
CA ARG A 55 -3.39 13.16 0.76
C ARG A 55 -3.22 13.81 2.14
N PHE A 56 -2.09 14.49 2.30
CA PHE A 56 -1.76 15.30 3.47
C PHE A 56 -2.82 16.38 3.70
N THR A 57 -3.23 16.56 4.95
CA THR A 57 -3.95 17.76 5.39
C THR A 57 -3.49 18.12 6.80
N PRO A 58 -3.42 19.43 7.17
CA PRO A 58 -3.06 19.84 8.52
C PRO A 58 -3.96 19.21 9.60
N ALA A 59 -5.27 19.13 9.33
CA ALA A 59 -6.23 18.50 10.24
C ALA A 59 -5.89 17.02 10.51
N LYS A 60 -5.54 16.25 9.46
CA LYS A 60 -5.11 14.86 9.64
C LYS A 60 -3.81 14.80 10.42
N GLN A 61 -2.80 15.61 10.07
CA GLN A 61 -1.51 15.61 10.76
C GLN A 61 -1.66 15.82 12.27
N SER A 62 -2.47 16.80 12.67
CA SER A 62 -2.79 17.09 14.07
C SER A 62 -3.51 15.93 14.75
N ALA A 63 -4.50 15.32 14.09
CA ALA A 63 -5.30 14.24 14.67
C ALA A 63 -4.47 12.99 15.04
N GLN A 64 -3.49 12.61 14.20
CA GLN A 64 -2.59 11.46 14.44
C GLN A 64 -1.34 11.84 15.25
N LYS A 65 -1.14 13.13 15.56
CA LYS A 65 0.06 13.64 16.23
C LYS A 65 1.32 13.16 15.48
N SER A 66 1.40 13.51 14.20
CA SER A 66 2.54 13.11 13.37
C SER A 66 3.84 13.69 13.95
N PRO A 67 4.93 12.91 14.08
CA PRO A 67 6.23 13.42 14.49
C PRO A 67 6.90 14.23 13.37
N TYR A 68 6.39 14.14 12.14
CA TYR A 68 6.96 14.80 10.97
C TYR A 68 6.28 16.14 10.73
N ARG A 69 7.09 17.16 10.39
CA ARG A 69 6.61 18.53 10.12
C ARG A 69 5.72 18.63 8.88
N HIS A 70 5.96 17.82 7.86
CA HIS A 70 5.28 17.91 6.56
C HIS A 70 4.66 16.59 6.08
N LEU A 71 4.64 15.56 6.91
CA LEU A 71 4.16 14.22 6.54
C LEU A 71 3.15 13.70 7.56
N LEU A 72 2.23 12.86 7.10
CA LEU A 72 1.41 12.00 7.96
C LEU A 72 2.24 10.80 8.43
N LYS A 73 1.73 10.01 9.39
CA LYS A 73 2.41 8.78 9.81
C LYS A 73 2.33 7.74 8.69
N PRO A 74 3.45 7.08 8.33
CA PRO A 74 3.42 6.03 7.33
C PRO A 74 2.62 4.82 7.82
N ARG A 75 1.96 4.14 6.90
CA ARG A 75 1.25 2.88 7.13
C ARG A 75 2.08 1.75 6.53
N ALA A 76 2.59 0.87 7.38
CA ALA A 76 3.44 -0.23 6.96
C ALA A 76 2.71 -1.33 6.16
N GLY A 77 1.37 -1.37 6.18
CA GLY A 77 0.58 -2.47 5.63
C GLY A 77 0.91 -2.81 4.17
N GLY A 78 0.90 -1.81 3.28
CA GLY A 78 1.21 -2.06 1.87
C GLY A 78 2.66 -2.50 1.63
N THR A 79 3.61 -1.93 2.38
CA THR A 79 5.04 -2.21 2.19
C THR A 79 5.41 -3.58 2.72
N ALA A 80 4.84 -3.96 3.87
CA ALA A 80 5.06 -5.27 4.46
C ALA A 80 4.61 -6.38 3.52
N VAL A 81 3.45 -6.23 2.88
CA VAL A 81 2.93 -7.20 1.91
C VAL A 81 3.85 -7.33 0.69
N VAL A 82 4.35 -6.21 0.17
CA VAL A 82 5.26 -6.23 -0.98
C VAL A 82 6.61 -6.88 -0.63
N LEU A 83 7.16 -6.55 0.54
CA LEU A 83 8.42 -7.13 1.01
C LEU A 83 8.27 -8.62 1.32
N GLU A 84 7.14 -9.06 1.88
CA GLU A 84 6.86 -10.47 2.14
C GLU A 84 6.71 -11.27 0.84
N ALA A 85 6.02 -10.71 -0.15
CA ALA A 85 5.72 -11.44 -1.38
C ALA A 85 6.84 -11.38 -2.42
N MET A 86 7.66 -10.32 -2.42
CA MET A 86 8.65 -10.05 -3.46
C MET A 86 10.02 -9.62 -2.94
N GLY A 87 10.30 -9.74 -1.64
CA GLY A 87 11.58 -9.33 -1.04
C GLY A 87 12.81 -9.83 -1.79
N ASP A 88 12.80 -11.09 -2.20
CA ASP A 88 13.92 -11.72 -2.93
C ASP A 88 14.07 -11.25 -4.39
N SER A 89 13.03 -10.65 -4.97
CA SER A 89 13.00 -10.16 -6.35
C SER A 89 13.15 -8.65 -6.46
N LEU A 90 13.22 -7.93 -5.34
CA LEU A 90 13.38 -6.47 -5.33
C LEU A 90 14.84 -6.10 -5.54
N THR A 91 15.14 -5.54 -6.72
CA THR A 91 16.49 -5.07 -7.05
C THR A 91 16.79 -3.71 -6.42
N THR A 92 15.83 -2.79 -6.44
CA THR A 92 16.01 -1.40 -6.01
C THR A 92 14.73 -0.86 -5.39
N MET A 93 14.86 -0.02 -4.36
CA MET A 93 13.76 0.74 -3.75
C MET A 93 14.05 2.23 -3.88
N LEU A 94 13.05 2.99 -4.34
CA LEU A 94 13.11 4.45 -4.41
C LEU A 94 12.04 5.04 -3.49
N ASP A 95 12.47 5.88 -2.56
CA ASP A 95 11.59 6.69 -1.72
C ASP A 95 11.51 8.12 -2.27
N VAL A 96 10.31 8.60 -2.53
CA VAL A 96 10.07 9.91 -3.15
C VAL A 96 9.05 10.69 -2.34
N THR A 97 9.44 11.88 -1.89
CA THR A 97 8.52 12.87 -1.34
C THR A 97 8.30 13.98 -2.36
N ILE A 98 7.06 14.19 -2.78
CA ILE A 98 6.69 15.22 -3.75
C ILE A 98 5.99 16.36 -3.02
N VAL A 99 6.56 17.56 -3.11
CA VAL A 99 5.90 18.80 -2.66
C VAL A 99 5.16 19.39 -3.84
N TYR A 100 3.84 19.49 -3.74
CA TYR A 100 3.00 20.18 -4.74
C TYR A 100 2.41 21.46 -4.10
N PRO A 101 2.42 22.59 -4.81
CA PRO A 101 1.80 23.84 -4.35
C PRO A 101 0.26 23.76 -4.30
#